data_AF-A0A8I6X0I5-F1
#
_entry.id   AF-A0A8I6X0I5-F1
#
_cell.length_a   1.000
_cell.length_b   1.000
_cell.length_c   1.000
_cell.angle_alpha   90.00
_cell.angle_beta   90.00
_cell.angle_gamma   90.00
#
_symmetry.space_group_name_H-M   'P 1'
#
loop_
_entity.id
_entity.type
_entity.pdbx_description
1 polymer ?
#
loop_
_entity_poly.entity_id
_entity_poly.type
_entity_poly.pdbx_seq_one_letter_code
_entity_poly.pdbx_strand_id
1 'polypeptide(L)'
;MERMAASYFKELYTKDPTLNPTPVLDTLFNKVSPETNDRLLAPFTDQEISDALFQIGPLKAPGPDGFPARFFQRNWGCLKEDIVAAVHRFFETGQMPLGVNDTSIVLIPKVQHPATLKELRPISLCNVIYKVVSKCLVNRLRPCLTDLISENQSAFIPGRLISDNSLIAFECIHHIQTNTGNADFCAYKLDLSKAYDRVDWDYLEGALLRWGFAPRWVSLIMV
;
A
#
# COMPACT_ATOMS: atom_id res chain seq x y z
N MET A 1 -1.98 -28.11 9.03
CA MET A 1 -2.27 -26.67 9.19
C MET A 1 -1.77 -25.86 7.98
N GLU A 2 -0.51 -26.01 7.58
CA GLU A 2 0.09 -25.29 6.44
C GLU A 2 -0.72 -25.39 5.13
N ARG A 3 -1.03 -26.59 4.64
CA ARG A 3 -1.84 -26.77 3.41
C ARG A 3 -3.21 -26.10 3.48
N MET A 4 -3.86 -26.16 4.63
CA MET A 4 -5.15 -25.52 4.87
C MET A 4 -5.04 -24.00 4.82
N ALA A 5 -4.01 -23.43 5.45
CA ALA A 5 -3.74 -21.99 5.38
C ALA A 5 -3.40 -21.56 3.95
N ALA A 6 -2.52 -22.29 3.26
CA ALA A 6 -2.14 -22.01 1.88
C ALA A 6 -3.35 -22.03 0.92
N SER A 7 -4.22 -23.04 1.03
CA SER A 7 -5.48 -23.11 0.28
C SER A 7 -6.38 -21.91 0.58
N TYR A 8 -6.60 -21.61 1.86
CA TYR A 8 -7.47 -20.53 2.29
C TYR A 8 -7.01 -19.16 1.79
N PHE A 9 -5.71 -18.84 1.94
CA PHE A 9 -5.17 -17.56 1.50
C PHE A 9 -5.04 -17.48 -0.01
N LYS A 10 -4.74 -18.60 -0.70
CA LYS A 10 -4.77 -18.64 -2.16
C LYS A 10 -6.17 -18.28 -2.69
N GLU A 11 -7.22 -18.89 -2.15
CA GLU A 11 -8.60 -18.55 -2.51
C GLU A 11 -8.93 -17.10 -2.17
N LEU A 12 -8.54 -16.63 -0.97
CA LEU A 12 -8.79 -15.26 -0.54
C LEU A 12 -8.16 -14.19 -1.45
N TYR A 13 -6.95 -14.44 -1.94
CA TYR A 13 -6.21 -13.54 -2.82
C TYR A 13 -6.56 -13.73 -4.31
N THR A 14 -7.37 -14.74 -4.64
CA THR A 14 -7.82 -14.95 -6.02
C THR A 14 -8.95 -13.99 -6.33
N LYS A 15 -8.87 -13.35 -7.49
CA LYS A 15 -9.91 -12.48 -8.02
C LYS A 15 -11.26 -13.21 -8.06
N ASP A 16 -12.33 -12.51 -7.66
CA ASP A 16 -13.69 -12.97 -7.88
C ASP A 16 -14.07 -12.75 -9.36
N PRO A 17 -14.29 -13.83 -10.15
CA PRO A 17 -14.57 -13.71 -11.58
C PRO A 17 -15.94 -13.07 -11.88
N THR A 18 -16.82 -12.94 -10.89
CA THR A 18 -18.14 -12.32 -11.05
C THR A 18 -18.10 -10.80 -10.96
N LEU A 19 -17.01 -10.22 -10.46
CA LEU A 19 -16.87 -8.78 -10.29
C LEU A 19 -16.34 -8.12 -11.56
N ASN A 20 -17.06 -7.08 -12.01
CA ASN A 20 -16.62 -6.20 -13.07
C ASN A 20 -16.31 -4.80 -12.48
N PRO A 21 -15.05 -4.33 -12.51
CA PRO A 21 -14.69 -3.04 -11.93
C PRO A 21 -15.12 -1.85 -12.78
N THR A 22 -15.44 -2.05 -14.08
CA THR A 22 -15.69 -0.96 -15.05
C THR A 22 -16.71 0.07 -14.60
N PRO A 23 -17.90 -0.29 -14.07
CA PRO A 23 -18.89 0.72 -13.65
C PRO A 23 -18.37 1.67 -12.57
N VAL A 24 -17.50 1.18 -11.68
CA VAL A 24 -16.86 2.01 -10.65
C VAL A 24 -15.74 2.84 -11.25
N LEU A 25 -14.93 2.24 -12.14
CA LEU A 25 -13.83 2.94 -12.82
C LEU A 25 -14.32 4.11 -13.66
N ASP A 26 -15.49 4.01 -14.28
CA ASP A 26 -16.08 5.10 -15.07
C ASP A 26 -16.53 6.30 -14.23
N THR A 27 -16.64 6.15 -12.91
CA THR A 27 -16.88 7.27 -11.98
C THR A 27 -15.59 8.03 -11.62
N LEU A 28 -14.43 7.48 -11.94
CA LEU A 28 -13.13 8.08 -11.65
C LEU A 28 -12.73 9.02 -12.79
N PHE A 29 -12.17 10.15 -12.41
CA PHE A 29 -11.67 11.16 -13.31
C PHE A 29 -10.19 11.45 -13.05
N ASN A 30 -9.55 12.05 -14.04
CA ASN A 30 -8.14 12.40 -13.97
C ASN A 30 -7.91 13.45 -12.85
N LYS A 31 -6.97 13.15 -11.97
CA LYS A 31 -6.52 14.02 -10.87
C LYS A 31 -5.01 14.31 -10.93
N VAL A 32 -4.24 13.49 -11.63
CA VAL A 32 -2.78 13.57 -11.67
C VAL A 32 -2.36 14.45 -12.84
N SER A 33 -1.71 15.57 -12.53
CA SER A 33 -1.23 16.49 -13.55
C SER A 33 -0.02 15.93 -14.32
N PRO A 34 0.25 16.41 -15.54
CA PRO A 34 1.47 16.06 -16.29
C PRO A 34 2.74 16.31 -15.48
N GLU A 35 2.82 17.44 -14.77
CA GLU A 35 3.99 17.81 -13.94
C GLU A 35 4.18 16.83 -12.77
N THR A 36 3.08 16.31 -12.23
CA THR A 36 3.14 15.25 -11.21
C THR A 36 3.71 13.98 -11.80
N ASN A 37 3.28 13.58 -13.00
CA ASN A 37 3.83 12.41 -13.68
C ASN A 37 5.32 12.59 -14.02
N ASP A 38 5.74 13.77 -14.49
CA ASP A 38 7.14 14.07 -14.79
C ASP A 38 8.03 13.90 -13.55
N ARG A 39 7.57 14.41 -12.40
CA ARG A 39 8.24 14.22 -11.11
C ARG A 39 8.30 12.76 -10.68
N LEU A 40 7.20 12.01 -10.81
CA LEU A 40 7.15 10.60 -10.41
C LEU A 40 8.06 9.73 -11.29
N LEU A 41 8.17 10.06 -12.58
CA LEU A 41 8.95 9.33 -13.57
C LEU A 41 10.40 9.81 -13.73
N ALA A 42 10.82 10.87 -13.03
CA ALA A 42 12.20 11.31 -13.05
C ALA A 42 13.17 10.16 -12.72
N PRO A 43 14.42 10.14 -13.20
CA PRO A 43 15.37 9.09 -12.81
C PRO A 43 15.52 9.02 -11.29
N PHE A 44 15.54 7.81 -10.71
CA PHE A 44 15.85 7.63 -9.29
C PHE A 44 17.33 7.92 -9.05
N THR A 45 17.63 8.58 -7.93
CA THR A 45 19.01 8.87 -7.53
C THR A 45 19.52 7.84 -6.52
N ASP A 46 20.83 7.63 -6.49
CA ASP A 46 21.49 6.81 -5.47
C ASP A 46 21.15 7.29 -4.05
N GLN A 47 20.97 8.60 -3.88
CA GLN A 47 20.59 9.19 -2.59
C GLN A 47 19.17 8.77 -2.19
N GLU A 48 18.18 8.83 -3.11
CA GLU A 48 16.83 8.35 -2.83
C GLU A 48 16.80 6.87 -2.42
N ILE A 49 17.62 6.05 -3.06
CA ILE A 49 17.74 4.61 -2.74
C ILE A 49 18.39 4.40 -1.38
N SER A 50 19.47 5.14 -1.10
CA SER A 50 20.16 5.12 0.19
C SER A 50 19.20 5.53 1.31
N ASP A 51 18.52 6.66 1.15
CA ASP A 51 17.56 7.18 2.13
C ASP A 51 16.42 6.19 2.36
N ALA A 52 15.91 5.57 1.30
CA ALA A 52 14.87 4.54 1.42
C ALA A 52 15.33 3.38 2.31
N LEU A 53 16.56 2.88 2.17
CA LEU A 53 17.10 1.83 3.03
C LEU A 53 17.23 2.27 4.50
N PHE A 54 17.76 3.48 4.75
CA PHE A 54 17.97 3.97 6.12
C PHE A 54 16.68 4.41 6.82
N GLN A 55 15.62 4.70 6.06
CA GLN A 55 14.27 4.94 6.59
C GLN A 55 13.55 3.65 6.99
N ILE A 56 14.04 2.47 6.60
CA ILE A 56 13.47 1.19 7.06
C ILE A 56 13.98 0.91 8.47
N GLY A 57 13.05 0.61 9.39
CA GLY A 57 13.41 0.30 10.76
C GLY A 57 14.40 -0.88 10.84
N PRO A 58 15.54 -0.74 11.55
CA PRO A 58 16.64 -1.71 11.51
C PRO A 58 16.25 -3.12 11.95
N LEU A 59 15.34 -3.23 12.92
CA LEU A 59 14.92 -4.49 13.54
C LEU A 59 13.57 -5.00 13.01
N LYS A 60 13.11 -4.50 11.86
CA LYS A 60 11.93 -5.06 11.20
C LYS A 60 12.23 -6.50 10.76
N ALA A 61 11.24 -7.39 10.90
CA ALA A 61 11.37 -8.79 10.53
C ALA A 61 11.82 -8.95 9.06
N PRO A 62 12.79 -9.85 8.79
CA PRO A 62 13.28 -10.12 7.44
C PRO A 62 12.25 -10.87 6.61
N GLY A 63 12.48 -10.94 5.29
CA GLY A 63 11.74 -11.83 4.41
C GLY A 63 12.34 -13.25 4.42
N PRO A 64 12.01 -14.06 3.40
CA PRO A 64 12.58 -15.40 3.23
C PRO A 64 14.11 -15.46 3.20
N ASP A 65 14.78 -14.36 2.82
CA ASP A 65 16.25 -14.28 2.78
C ASP A 65 16.91 -14.27 4.17
N GLY A 66 16.14 -14.03 5.23
CA GLY A 66 16.61 -13.98 6.62
C GLY A 66 17.41 -12.73 6.98
N PHE A 67 17.59 -11.76 6.08
CA PHE A 67 18.41 -10.57 6.33
C PHE A 67 17.57 -9.37 6.78
N PRO A 68 17.71 -8.88 8.03
CA PRO A 68 17.01 -7.68 8.48
C PRO A 68 17.65 -6.42 7.91
N ALA A 69 16.92 -5.29 7.93
CA ALA A 69 17.44 -4.02 7.42
C ALA A 69 18.76 -3.60 8.09
N ARG A 70 18.95 -3.93 9.37
CA ARG A 70 20.20 -3.68 10.11
C ARG A 70 21.42 -4.33 9.47
N PHE A 71 21.27 -5.50 8.83
CA PHE A 71 22.38 -6.17 8.13
C PHE A 71 22.89 -5.28 6.99
N PHE A 72 21.98 -4.78 6.15
CA PHE A 72 22.31 -3.92 5.02
C PHE A 72 22.85 -2.56 5.48
N GLN A 73 22.23 -1.95 6.49
CA GLN A 73 22.65 -0.65 7.04
C GLN A 73 24.06 -0.72 7.66
N ARG A 74 24.38 -1.79 8.39
CA ARG A 74 25.68 -1.95 9.03
C ARG A 74 26.80 -2.27 8.04
N ASN A 75 26.48 -2.99 6.96
CA ASN A 75 27.44 -3.38 5.92
C ASN A 75 27.32 -2.49 4.66
N TRP A 76 26.73 -1.30 4.79
CA TRP A 76 26.41 -0.43 3.66
C TRP A 76 27.63 -0.08 2.82
N GLY A 77 28.79 0.17 3.46
CA GLY A 77 30.03 0.48 2.75
C GLY A 77 30.48 -0.60 1.77
N CYS A 78 30.09 -1.85 1.98
CA CYS A 78 30.43 -2.97 1.09
C CYS A 78 29.30 -3.33 0.11
N LEU A 79 28.04 -3.14 0.53
CA LEU A 79 26.87 -3.60 -0.24
C LEU A 79 26.20 -2.50 -1.08
N LYS A 80 26.60 -1.23 -0.89
CA LYS A 80 25.94 -0.07 -1.52
C LYS A 80 25.83 -0.24 -3.03
N GLU A 81 26.94 -0.54 -3.70
CA GLU A 81 27.00 -0.58 -5.17
C GLU A 81 26.05 -1.64 -5.74
N ASP A 82 26.07 -2.85 -5.18
CA ASP A 82 25.19 -3.95 -5.61
C ASP A 82 23.71 -3.64 -5.38
N ILE A 83 23.36 -3.07 -4.22
CA ILE A 83 21.98 -2.74 -3.86
C ILE A 83 21.45 -1.63 -4.76
N VAL A 84 22.23 -0.57 -4.95
CA VAL A 84 21.86 0.56 -5.81
C VAL A 84 21.70 0.10 -7.24
N ALA A 85 22.62 -0.70 -7.77
CA ALA A 85 22.52 -1.26 -9.12
C ALA A 85 21.29 -2.15 -9.30
N ALA A 86 20.97 -3.00 -8.32
CA ALA A 86 19.78 -3.85 -8.37
C ALA A 86 18.47 -3.04 -8.37
N VAL A 87 18.41 -1.98 -7.56
CA VAL A 87 17.23 -1.10 -7.46
C VAL A 87 17.07 -0.24 -8.72
N HIS A 88 18.15 0.30 -9.28
CA HIS A 88 18.11 1.00 -10.57
C HIS A 88 17.63 0.10 -11.70
N ARG A 89 18.18 -1.12 -11.78
CA ARG A 89 17.77 -2.09 -12.79
C ARG A 89 16.27 -2.39 -12.70
N PHE A 90 15.71 -2.47 -11.49
CA PHE A 90 14.26 -2.58 -11.32
C PHE A 90 13.53 -1.36 -11.91
N PHE A 91 13.94 -0.13 -11.59
CA PHE A 91 13.26 1.07 -12.10
C PHE A 91 13.42 1.30 -13.60
N GLU A 92 14.48 0.77 -14.21
CA GLU A 92 14.70 0.78 -15.67
C GLU A 92 13.89 -0.30 -16.39
N THR A 93 13.84 -1.51 -15.86
CA THR A 93 13.24 -2.67 -16.56
C THR A 93 11.81 -2.97 -16.13
N GLY A 94 11.40 -2.56 -14.94
CA GLY A 94 10.18 -3.01 -14.27
C GLY A 94 10.24 -4.47 -13.79
N GLN A 95 11.42 -5.09 -13.77
CA GLN A 95 11.58 -6.50 -13.40
C GLN A 95 12.31 -6.62 -12.07
N MET A 96 11.68 -7.28 -11.10
CA MET A 96 12.30 -7.58 -9.82
C MET A 96 13.30 -8.73 -9.97
N PRO A 97 14.49 -8.68 -9.32
CA PRO A 97 15.40 -9.80 -9.31
C PRO A 97 14.75 -11.06 -8.72
N LEU A 98 15.16 -12.24 -9.23
CA LEU A 98 14.65 -13.53 -8.78
C LEU A 98 14.80 -13.66 -7.25
N GLY A 99 13.74 -14.10 -6.59
CA GLY A 99 13.72 -14.31 -5.15
C GLY A 99 13.53 -13.05 -4.31
N VAL A 100 13.72 -11.84 -4.86
CA VAL A 100 13.55 -10.60 -4.10
C VAL A 100 12.07 -10.34 -3.76
N ASN A 101 11.14 -10.69 -4.65
CA ASN A 101 9.70 -10.61 -4.39
C ASN A 101 9.15 -11.80 -3.57
N ASP A 102 10.00 -12.77 -3.21
CA ASP A 102 9.54 -13.89 -2.38
C ASP A 102 9.10 -13.36 -1.01
N THR A 103 7.94 -13.84 -0.56
CA THR A 103 7.29 -13.33 0.64
C THR A 103 6.89 -14.50 1.53
N SER A 104 7.30 -14.44 2.80
CA SER A 104 6.81 -15.37 3.83
C SER A 104 5.53 -14.83 4.46
N ILE A 105 4.48 -15.64 4.54
CA ILE A 105 3.24 -15.27 5.23
C ILE A 105 3.27 -15.84 6.64
N VAL A 106 3.26 -14.95 7.64
CA VAL A 106 3.16 -15.31 9.07
C VAL A 106 1.76 -15.01 9.58
N LEU A 107 1.18 -15.93 10.34
CA LEU A 107 -0.17 -15.79 10.90
C LEU A 107 -0.09 -15.30 12.35
N ILE A 108 -0.60 -14.09 12.60
CA ILE A 108 -0.65 -13.50 13.94
C ILE A 108 -2.07 -13.62 14.51
N PRO A 109 -2.27 -14.16 15.73
CA PRO A 109 -3.57 -14.19 16.38
C PRO A 109 -4.17 -12.78 16.59
N LYS A 110 -5.44 -12.60 16.22
CA LYS A 110 -6.23 -11.40 16.56
C LYS A 110 -6.87 -11.50 17.94
N VAL A 111 -7.06 -12.73 18.44
CA VAL A 111 -7.68 -13.08 19.71
C VAL A 111 -6.79 -14.06 20.48
N GLN A 112 -7.01 -14.20 21.79
CA GLN A 112 -6.15 -15.01 22.66
C GLN A 112 -6.10 -16.50 22.27
N HIS A 113 -7.23 -17.05 21.82
CA HIS A 113 -7.36 -18.48 21.46
C HIS A 113 -8.04 -18.61 20.09
N PRO A 114 -7.30 -18.42 18.97
CA PRO A 114 -7.88 -18.50 17.65
C PRO A 114 -8.29 -19.95 17.32
N ALA A 115 -9.57 -20.15 17.02
CA ALA A 115 -10.14 -21.43 16.58
C ALA A 115 -10.26 -21.50 15.05
N THR A 116 -10.27 -20.36 14.35
CA THR A 116 -10.44 -20.29 12.89
C THR A 116 -9.39 -19.42 12.21
N LEU A 117 -9.13 -19.66 10.91
CA LEU A 117 -8.20 -18.83 10.11
C LEU A 117 -8.66 -17.37 9.97
N LYS A 118 -9.95 -17.07 10.16
CA LYS A 118 -10.49 -15.70 10.13
C LYS A 118 -9.98 -14.85 11.31
N GLU A 119 -9.68 -15.51 12.42
CA GLU A 119 -9.15 -14.92 13.66
C GLU A 119 -7.62 -14.77 13.61
N LEU A 120 -6.99 -15.21 12.53
CA LEU A 120 -5.59 -14.96 12.25
C LEU A 120 -5.46 -13.79 11.27
N ARG A 121 -4.43 -12.97 11.47
CA ARG A 121 -4.03 -11.91 10.55
C ARG A 121 -2.81 -12.40 9.78
N PRO A 122 -2.90 -12.52 8.44
CA PRO A 122 -1.71 -12.76 7.64
C PRO A 122 -0.84 -11.50 7.66
N ILE A 123 0.47 -11.69 7.84
CA ILE A 123 1.49 -10.65 7.70
C ILE A 123 2.50 -11.14 6.68
N SER A 124 2.62 -10.39 5.59
CA SER A 124 3.60 -10.59 4.54
C SER A 124 4.95 -10.05 4.97
N LEU A 125 5.94 -10.94 5.07
CA LEU A 125 7.33 -10.62 5.33
C LEU A 125 8.11 -10.62 4.02
N CYS A 126 8.35 -9.43 3.46
CA CYS A 126 9.09 -9.25 2.22
C CYS A 126 10.59 -9.03 2.48
N ASN A 127 11.43 -9.37 1.51
CA ASN A 127 12.86 -9.09 1.57
C ASN A 127 13.14 -7.59 1.63
N VAL A 128 14.28 -7.19 2.21
CA VAL A 128 14.60 -5.77 2.42
C VAL A 128 14.77 -5.03 1.10
N ILE A 129 15.35 -5.67 0.08
CA ILE A 129 15.53 -5.04 -1.24
C ILE A 129 14.17 -4.69 -1.88
N TYR A 130 13.18 -5.58 -1.78
CA TYR A 130 11.80 -5.28 -2.18
C TYR A 130 11.25 -4.07 -1.41
N LYS A 131 11.45 -4.05 -0.09
CA LYS A 131 11.02 -2.92 0.76
C LYS A 131 11.70 -1.60 0.37
N VAL A 132 12.96 -1.61 -0.08
CA VAL A 132 13.66 -0.41 -0.58
C VAL A 132 12.97 0.11 -1.84
N VAL A 133 12.69 -0.75 -2.81
CA VAL A 133 11.96 -0.39 -4.04
C VAL A 133 10.60 0.23 -3.70
N SER A 134 9.78 -0.46 -2.90
CA SER A 134 8.46 0.05 -2.49
C SER A 134 8.58 1.38 -1.74
N LYS A 135 9.64 1.54 -0.93
CA LYS A 135 9.87 2.77 -0.16
C LYS A 135 10.24 3.95 -1.07
N CYS A 136 11.07 3.73 -2.10
CA CYS A 136 11.36 4.74 -3.11
C CYS A 136 10.08 5.21 -3.81
N LEU A 137 9.22 4.28 -4.24
CA LEU A 137 7.92 4.62 -4.85
C LEU A 137 7.04 5.44 -3.90
N VAL A 138 6.91 5.00 -2.64
CA VAL A 138 6.12 5.69 -1.61
C VAL A 138 6.67 7.09 -1.33
N ASN A 139 8.00 7.26 -1.28
CA ASN A 139 8.61 8.55 -1.00
C ASN A 139 8.32 9.58 -2.10
N ARG A 140 8.18 9.14 -3.35
CA ARG A 140 7.78 10.02 -4.47
C ARG A 140 6.28 10.27 -4.54
N LEU A 141 5.47 9.27 -4.25
CA LEU A 141 4.02 9.39 -4.30
C LEU A 141 3.48 10.25 -3.17
N ARG A 142 4.03 10.09 -1.96
CA ARG A 142 3.48 10.68 -0.73
C ARG A 142 3.30 12.20 -0.79
N PRO A 143 4.26 13.00 -1.27
CA PRO A 143 4.08 14.45 -1.39
C PRO A 143 2.90 14.85 -2.28
N CYS A 144 2.52 14.01 -3.25
CA CYS A 144 1.40 14.26 -4.16
C CYS A 144 0.04 13.88 -3.54
N LEU A 145 0.02 13.03 -2.50
CA LEU A 145 -1.23 12.49 -1.97
C LEU A 145 -2.15 13.57 -1.40
N THR A 146 -1.60 14.64 -0.82
CA THR A 146 -2.37 15.72 -0.21
C THR A 146 -3.36 16.34 -1.19
N ASP A 147 -2.97 16.47 -2.46
CA ASP A 147 -3.78 17.09 -3.51
C ASP A 147 -4.72 16.08 -4.20
N LEU A 148 -4.41 14.78 -4.11
CA LEU A 148 -5.16 13.71 -4.79
C LEU A 148 -6.33 13.17 -3.97
N ILE A 149 -6.20 13.17 -2.63
CA ILE A 149 -7.17 12.58 -1.71
C ILE A 149 -7.92 13.67 -0.92
N SER A 150 -9.15 13.35 -0.50
CA SER A 150 -9.94 14.24 0.34
C SER A 150 -9.23 14.57 1.65
N GLU A 151 -9.42 15.78 2.17
CA GLU A 151 -8.96 16.21 3.50
C GLU A 151 -9.50 15.32 4.62
N ASN A 152 -10.69 14.73 4.43
CA ASN A 152 -11.34 13.82 5.38
C ASN A 152 -10.70 12.42 5.43
N GLN A 153 -9.73 12.14 4.54
CA GLN A 153 -8.94 10.91 4.55
C GLN A 153 -7.69 11.09 5.42
N SER A 154 -7.80 10.70 6.70
CA SER A 154 -6.76 10.96 7.69
C SER A 154 -5.75 9.82 7.89
N ALA A 155 -6.14 8.58 7.57
CA ALA A 155 -5.26 7.42 7.80
C ALA A 155 -4.05 7.42 6.86
N PHE A 156 -2.86 7.14 7.41
CA PHE A 156 -1.59 6.97 6.69
C PHE A 156 -1.03 8.22 5.99
N ILE A 157 -1.57 9.41 6.29
CA ILE A 157 -1.08 10.69 5.75
C ILE A 157 -0.38 11.46 6.87
N PRO A 158 0.91 11.82 6.72
CA PRO A 158 1.61 12.60 7.73
C PRO A 158 0.90 13.93 8.00
N GLY A 159 0.78 14.29 9.28
CA GLY A 159 0.13 15.52 9.70
C GLY A 159 -1.39 15.45 9.85
N ARG A 160 -2.05 14.34 9.46
CA ARG A 160 -3.48 14.12 9.70
C ARG A 160 -3.69 13.15 10.87
N LEU A 161 -4.59 13.47 11.79
CA LEU A 161 -4.83 12.66 12.98
C LEU A 161 -6.16 11.91 12.88
N ILE A 162 -6.21 10.69 13.44
CA ILE A 162 -7.46 9.92 13.48
C ILE A 162 -8.54 10.56 14.37
N SER A 163 -8.11 11.40 15.32
CA SER A 163 -9.00 12.22 16.15
C SER A 163 -9.84 13.19 15.32
N ASP A 164 -9.30 13.71 14.21
CA ASP A 164 -9.97 14.70 13.38
C ASP A 164 -11.24 14.09 12.76
N ASN A 165 -11.13 12.86 12.26
CA ASN A 165 -12.29 12.11 11.74
C ASN A 165 -13.31 11.78 12.84
N SER A 166 -12.87 11.61 14.09
CA SER A 166 -13.77 11.39 15.21
C SER A 166 -14.59 12.65 15.51
N LEU A 167 -13.94 13.82 15.49
CA LEU A 167 -14.61 15.11 15.66
C LEU A 167 -15.61 15.39 14.54
N ILE A 168 -15.23 15.17 13.28
CA ILE A 168 -16.14 15.31 12.13
C ILE A 168 -17.37 14.42 12.31
N ALA A 169 -17.19 13.16 12.71
CA ALA A 169 -18.30 12.25 12.96
C ALA A 169 -19.21 12.74 14.11
N PHE A 170 -18.64 13.26 15.20
CA PHE A 170 -19.42 13.85 16.30
C PHE A 170 -20.26 15.04 15.84
N GLU A 171 -19.68 15.97 15.07
CA GLU A 171 -20.39 17.13 14.53
C GLU A 171 -21.51 16.71 13.57
N CYS A 172 -21.27 15.73 12.70
CA CYS A 172 -22.32 15.18 11.83
C CYS A 172 -23.49 14.61 12.64
N ILE A 173 -23.22 13.82 13.68
CA ILE A 173 -24.28 13.23 14.53
C ILE A 173 -24.99 14.32 15.33
N HIS A 174 -24.27 15.30 15.87
CA HIS A 174 -24.85 16.43 16.60
C HIS A 174 -25.79 17.25 15.70
N HIS A 175 -25.38 17.54 14.47
CA HIS A 175 -26.21 18.24 13.50
C HIS A 175 -27.50 17.47 13.20
N ILE A 176 -27.41 16.15 12.99
CA ILE A 176 -28.58 15.29 12.78
C ILE A 176 -29.55 15.35 13.97
N GLN A 177 -29.03 15.35 15.20
CA GLN A 177 -29.84 15.34 16.43
C GLN A 177 -30.49 16.70 16.75
N THR A 178 -29.85 17.79 16.36
CA THR A 178 -30.29 19.16 16.70
C THR A 178 -31.07 19.84 15.59
N ASN A 179 -31.10 19.27 14.38
CA ASN A 179 -31.88 19.82 13.29
C ASN A 179 -33.39 19.64 13.55
N THR A 180 -34.09 20.76 13.70
CA THR A 180 -35.54 20.83 13.94
C THR A 180 -36.35 21.09 12.66
N GLY A 181 -35.70 21.16 11.49
CA GLY A 181 -36.34 21.31 10.19
C GLY A 181 -36.90 20.00 9.63
N ASN A 182 -37.67 20.09 8.54
CA ASN A 182 -38.25 18.94 7.82
C ASN A 182 -37.23 18.16 6.96
N ALA A 183 -35.94 18.21 7.28
CA ALA A 183 -34.91 17.49 6.53
C ALA A 183 -34.62 16.15 7.22
N ASP A 184 -34.93 15.05 6.53
CA ASP A 184 -34.59 13.71 7.00
C ASP A 184 -33.11 13.42 6.72
N PHE A 185 -32.34 13.09 7.76
CA PHE A 185 -30.94 12.69 7.64
C PHE A 185 -30.78 11.19 7.83
N CYS A 186 -29.79 10.62 7.13
CA CYS A 186 -29.36 9.23 7.30
C CYS A 186 -27.84 9.17 7.41
N ALA A 187 -27.35 8.37 8.37
CA ALA A 187 -25.93 8.12 8.55
C ALA A 187 -25.57 6.70 8.08
N TYR A 188 -24.63 6.61 7.14
CA TYR A 188 -24.13 5.32 6.64
C TYR A 188 -22.79 4.98 7.29
N LYS A 189 -22.73 3.82 7.95
CA LYS A 189 -21.49 3.24 8.45
C LYS A 189 -21.13 2.04 7.58
N LEU A 190 -20.09 2.19 6.77
CA LEU A 190 -19.58 1.15 5.89
C LEU A 190 -18.29 0.57 6.50
N ASP A 191 -18.18 -0.76 6.55
CA ASP A 191 -16.97 -1.47 6.96
C ASP A 191 -16.56 -2.46 5.88
N LEU A 192 -15.31 -2.37 5.45
CA LEU A 192 -14.77 -3.21 4.39
C LEU A 192 -14.07 -4.42 4.99
N SER A 193 -14.61 -5.61 4.72
CA SER A 193 -13.96 -6.84 5.14
C SER A 193 -12.61 -7.02 4.45
N LYS A 194 -11.54 -7.20 5.23
CA LYS A 194 -10.22 -7.60 4.74
C LYS A 194 -9.69 -6.73 3.60
N ALA A 195 -9.67 -5.41 3.81
CA ALA A 195 -9.39 -4.41 2.79
C ALA A 195 -8.11 -4.64 1.97
N TYR A 196 -7.04 -5.19 2.55
CA TYR A 196 -5.80 -5.50 1.82
C TYR A 196 -5.81 -6.89 1.16
N ASP A 197 -6.54 -7.85 1.71
CA ASP A 197 -6.57 -9.22 1.21
C ASP A 197 -7.53 -9.39 0.03
N ARG A 198 -8.45 -8.45 -0.18
CA ARG A 198 -9.51 -8.50 -1.20
C ARG A 198 -9.40 -7.42 -2.27
N VAL A 199 -8.23 -6.79 -2.40
CA VAL A 199 -8.01 -5.81 -3.48
C VAL A 199 -7.99 -6.55 -4.82
N ASP A 200 -8.86 -6.13 -5.73
CA ASP A 200 -8.82 -6.58 -7.12
C ASP A 200 -7.74 -5.79 -7.88
N TRP A 201 -6.80 -6.52 -8.49
CA TRP A 201 -5.65 -5.92 -9.17
C TRP A 201 -6.04 -5.19 -10.46
N ASP A 202 -7.06 -5.67 -11.19
CA ASP A 202 -7.54 -5.00 -12.40
C ASP A 202 -8.25 -3.69 -12.03
N TYR A 203 -8.98 -3.67 -10.92
CA TYR A 203 -9.53 -2.44 -10.36
C TYR A 203 -8.43 -1.46 -9.96
N LEU A 204 -7.39 -1.92 -9.25
CA LEU A 204 -6.30 -1.05 -8.80
C LEU A 204 -5.56 -0.43 -9.99
N GLU A 205 -5.18 -1.24 -10.98
CA GLU A 205 -4.52 -0.78 -12.21
C GLU A 205 -5.42 0.22 -12.95
N GLY A 206 -6.68 -0.14 -13.18
CA GLY A 206 -7.66 0.72 -13.84
C GLY A 206 -7.87 2.04 -13.10
N ALA A 207 -7.94 2.01 -11.77
CA ALA A 207 -8.15 3.21 -10.95
C ALA A 207 -6.96 4.16 -11.04
N LEU A 208 -5.73 3.64 -10.97
CA LEU A 208 -4.51 4.44 -11.13
C LEU A 208 -4.44 5.08 -12.52
N LEU A 209 -4.77 4.32 -13.58
CA LEU A 209 -4.81 4.84 -14.94
C LEU A 209 -5.91 5.90 -15.13
N ARG A 210 -7.11 5.70 -14.58
CA ARG A 210 -8.22 6.68 -14.65
C ARG A 210 -7.93 7.96 -13.86
N TRP A 211 -7.19 7.85 -12.76
CA TRP A 211 -6.66 9.02 -12.04
C TRP A 211 -5.59 9.77 -12.82
N GLY A 212 -5.06 9.22 -13.91
CA GLY A 212 -4.10 9.89 -14.78
C GLY A 212 -2.64 9.58 -14.46
N PHE A 213 -2.34 8.58 -13.63
CA PHE A 213 -0.97 8.13 -13.45
C PHE A 213 -0.42 7.57 -14.76
N ALA A 214 0.82 7.92 -15.09
CA ALA A 214 1.47 7.43 -16.29
C ALA A 214 1.56 5.89 -16.30
N PRO A 215 1.32 5.21 -17.43
CA PRO A 215 1.36 3.75 -17.51
C PRO A 215 2.67 3.14 -17.02
N ARG A 216 3.79 3.84 -17.23
CA ARG A 216 5.09 3.42 -16.69
C ARG A 216 5.11 3.42 -15.16
N TRP A 217 4.53 4.43 -14.51
CA TRP A 217 4.44 4.48 -13.06
C TRP A 217 3.54 3.36 -12.52
N VAL A 218 2.40 3.13 -13.18
CA VAL A 218 1.47 2.05 -12.82
C VAL A 218 2.14 0.69 -12.94
N SER A 219 2.86 0.41 -14.03
CA SER A 219 3.57 -0.87 -14.19
C SER A 219 4.66 -1.12 -13.13
N LEU A 220 5.28 -0.08 -12.56
CA LEU A 220 6.21 -0.24 -11.42
C LEU A 220 5.50 -0.61 -10.11
N ILE A 221 4.23 -0.24 -9.95
CA ILE A 221 3.40 -0.60 -8.78
C ILE A 221 2.87 -2.03 -8.89
N MET A 222 2.62 -2.51 -10.11
CA MET A 222 1.95 -3.78 -10.40
C MET A 222 2.93 -4.99 -10.47
N VAL A 223 4.10 -4.91 -9.83
CA VAL A 223 5.15 -5.97 -9.85
C VAL A 223 5.07 -6.90 -8.64
#